data_AF-A0A1G0M6G8-F1
#
_entry.id   AF-A0A1G0M6G8-F1
#
_cell.length_a   1.000
_cell.length_b   1.000
_cell.length_c   1.000
_cell.angle_alpha   90.00
_cell.angle_beta   90.00
_cell.angle_gamma   90.00
#
_symmetry.space_group_name_H-M   'P 1'
#
loop_
_entity.id
_entity.type
_entity.pdbx_description
1 polymer ?
#
loop_
_entity_poly.entity_id
_entity_poly.type
_entity_poly.pdbx_seq_one_letter_code
_entity_poly.pdbx_strand_id
1 'polypeptide(L)'
;MKKPQIATLDEVVLARDGDFADITYRDPTVGGVNLKIGPEVARMTDQEILDCHNEVLLAMQRSVASYKHRAVEVPPGKDQVRYSEQCDQWVPRGDVLRCVIHHESGRRPVIEIDDREFTLEEFGSMLTTFSGWGMRIVFVPDTDLEKRPVIVVKDPKD
;
A
#
# COMPACT_ATOMS: atom_id res chain seq x y z
N MET A 1 -4.09 -15.69 1.98
CA MET A 1 -3.56 -16.27 0.72
C MET A 1 -2.17 -15.73 0.49
N LYS A 2 -1.23 -16.57 0.08
CA LYS A 2 0.12 -16.17 -0.35
C LYS A 2 0.07 -15.54 -1.74
N LYS A 3 1.08 -14.73 -2.06
CA LYS A 3 1.25 -14.18 -3.42
C LYS A 3 1.72 -15.29 -4.38
N PRO A 4 1.28 -15.27 -5.65
CA PRO A 4 1.81 -16.17 -6.67
C PRO A 4 3.32 -15.97 -6.84
N GLN A 5 4.04 -17.06 -7.10
CA GLN A 5 5.49 -17.11 -7.29
C GLN A 5 5.82 -17.78 -8.61
N ILE A 6 7.05 -17.61 -9.09
CA ILE A 6 7.51 -18.31 -10.29
C ILE A 6 7.33 -19.81 -10.06
N ALA A 7 6.64 -20.46 -10.99
CA ALA A 7 6.20 -21.84 -10.85
C ALA A 7 6.68 -22.71 -12.01
N THR A 8 6.75 -24.00 -11.76
CA THR A 8 6.96 -25.04 -12.76
C THR A 8 5.64 -25.78 -13.08
N LEU A 9 5.61 -26.53 -14.19
CA LEU A 9 4.38 -27.22 -14.63
C LEU A 9 3.84 -28.24 -13.62
N ASP A 10 4.71 -28.84 -12.82
CA ASP A 10 4.32 -29.75 -11.75
C ASP A 10 3.66 -29.04 -10.56
N GLU A 11 3.85 -27.73 -10.41
CA GLU A 11 3.28 -26.93 -9.32
C GLU A 11 1.92 -26.33 -9.65
N VAL A 12 1.47 -26.43 -10.91
CA VAL A 12 0.21 -25.81 -11.38
C VAL A 12 -0.69 -26.80 -12.12
N VAL A 13 -1.94 -26.40 -12.26
CA VAL A 13 -2.94 -26.99 -13.15
C VAL A 13 -3.44 -25.86 -14.05
N LEU A 14 -3.43 -26.13 -15.36
CA LEU A 14 -3.77 -25.16 -16.39
C LEU A 14 -5.07 -25.57 -17.09
N ALA A 15 -5.95 -24.60 -17.30
CA ALA A 15 -7.12 -24.73 -18.17
C ALA A 15 -7.17 -23.53 -19.13
N ARG A 16 -7.77 -23.73 -20.30
CA ARG A 16 -7.96 -22.69 -21.32
C ARG A 16 -9.45 -22.36 -21.38
N ASP A 17 -9.78 -21.09 -21.27
CA ASP A 17 -11.16 -20.59 -21.35
C ASP A 17 -11.22 -19.40 -22.30
N GLY A 18 -11.64 -19.64 -23.55
CA GLY A 18 -11.69 -18.63 -24.61
C GLY A 18 -10.31 -17.99 -24.86
N ASP A 19 -10.21 -16.70 -24.54
CA ASP A 19 -8.98 -15.91 -24.68
C ASP A 19 -8.10 -15.92 -23.41
N PHE A 20 -8.46 -16.74 -22.42
CA PHE A 20 -7.84 -16.78 -21.10
C PHE A 20 -7.19 -18.13 -20.80
N ALA A 21 -6.18 -18.11 -19.95
CA ALA A 21 -5.62 -19.27 -19.29
C ALA A 21 -5.89 -19.19 -17.77
N ASP A 22 -6.56 -20.19 -17.23
CA ASP A 22 -6.76 -20.37 -15.80
C ASP A 22 -5.60 -21.18 -15.22
N ILE A 23 -4.86 -20.56 -14.31
CA ILE A 23 -3.68 -21.13 -13.67
C ILE A 23 -3.99 -21.32 -12.20
N THR A 24 -4.14 -22.56 -11.79
CA THR A 24 -4.39 -22.93 -10.40
C THR A 24 -3.14 -23.54 -9.80
N TYR A 25 -2.62 -22.96 -8.71
CA TYR A 25 -1.51 -23.54 -7.97
C TYR A 25 -1.98 -24.79 -7.22
N ARG A 26 -1.12 -25.81 -7.17
CA ARG A 26 -1.38 -27.00 -6.34
C ARG A 26 -1.30 -26.71 -4.85
N ASP A 27 -0.52 -25.70 -4.43
CA ASP A 27 -0.58 -25.19 -3.06
C ASP A 27 -1.89 -24.40 -2.88
N PRO A 28 -2.87 -24.90 -2.10
CA PRO A 28 -4.17 -24.26 -1.94
C PRO A 28 -4.09 -22.93 -1.17
N THR A 29 -2.94 -22.60 -0.58
CA THR A 29 -2.72 -21.33 0.10
C THR A 29 -2.36 -20.19 -0.86
N VAL A 30 -2.02 -20.50 -2.12
CA VAL A 30 -1.68 -19.54 -3.18
C VAL A 30 -2.91 -19.26 -4.03
N GLY A 31 -3.19 -17.98 -4.31
CA GLY A 31 -4.30 -17.60 -5.18
C GLY A 31 -4.03 -18.00 -6.64
N GLY A 32 -5.05 -18.53 -7.32
CA GLY A 32 -5.01 -18.79 -8.76
C GLY A 32 -5.01 -17.49 -9.58
N VAL A 33 -4.72 -17.63 -10.88
CA VAL A 33 -4.64 -16.52 -11.83
C VAL A 33 -5.47 -16.84 -13.07
N ASN A 34 -6.30 -15.89 -13.49
CA ASN A 34 -6.93 -15.91 -14.80
C ASN A 34 -6.15 -14.93 -15.70
N LEU A 35 -5.30 -15.47 -16.58
CA LEU A 35 -4.40 -14.69 -17.43
C LEU A 35 -5.02 -14.49 -18.80
N LYS A 36 -5.28 -13.23 -19.17
CA LYS A 36 -5.72 -12.89 -20.53
C LYS A 36 -4.52 -12.89 -21.47
N ILE A 37 -4.52 -13.80 -22.44
CA ILE A 37 -3.49 -13.87 -23.48
C ILE A 37 -4.08 -13.38 -24.80
N GLY A 38 -5.22 -13.95 -25.20
CA GLY A 38 -5.79 -13.76 -26.52
C GLY A 38 -6.13 -15.09 -27.19
N PRO A 39 -6.67 -15.06 -28.42
CA PRO A 39 -7.11 -16.26 -29.13
C PRO A 39 -5.99 -17.27 -29.42
N GLU A 40 -4.73 -16.85 -29.36
CA GLU A 40 -3.54 -17.69 -29.48
C GLU A 40 -3.39 -18.72 -28.35
N VAL A 41 -4.03 -18.50 -27.19
CA VAL A 41 -3.96 -19.42 -26.04
C VAL A 41 -4.39 -20.84 -26.41
N ALA A 42 -5.30 -20.98 -27.38
CA ALA A 42 -5.77 -22.25 -27.90
C ALA A 42 -4.69 -23.07 -28.62
N ARG A 43 -3.63 -22.41 -29.12
CA ARG A 43 -2.52 -23.04 -29.85
C ARG A 43 -1.24 -23.13 -29.03
N MET A 44 -1.17 -22.43 -27.90
CA MET A 44 -0.02 -22.46 -27.00
C MET A 44 0.00 -23.76 -26.20
N THR A 45 1.20 -24.28 -25.97
CA THR A 45 1.47 -25.34 -25.01
C THR A 45 1.27 -24.85 -23.58
N ASP A 46 1.10 -25.78 -22.66
CA ASP A 46 1.03 -25.46 -21.22
C ASP A 46 2.29 -24.74 -20.74
N GLN A 47 3.47 -25.11 -21.29
CA GLN A 47 4.74 -24.45 -20.97
C GLN A 47 4.74 -22.99 -21.44
N GLU A 48 4.31 -22.71 -22.68
CA GLU A 48 4.26 -21.33 -23.20
C GLU A 48 3.28 -20.45 -22.40
N ILE A 49 2.15 -21.01 -21.97
CA ILE A 49 1.20 -20.29 -21.10
C ILE A 49 1.83 -20.01 -19.73
N LEU A 50 2.50 -20.99 -19.14
CA LEU A 50 3.19 -20.83 -17.87
C LEU A 50 4.35 -19.83 -17.96
N ASP A 51 5.08 -19.82 -19.08
CA ASP A 51 6.16 -18.88 -19.34
C ASP A 51 5.62 -17.44 -19.42
N CYS A 52 4.50 -17.20 -20.12
CA CYS A 52 3.84 -15.89 -20.11
C CYS A 52 3.46 -15.44 -18.69
N HIS A 53 2.89 -16.34 -17.89
CA HIS A 53 2.56 -16.04 -16.49
C HIS A 53 3.80 -15.72 -15.65
N ASN A 54 4.85 -16.54 -15.78
CA ASN A 54 6.12 -16.33 -15.08
C ASN A 54 6.79 -15.01 -15.52
N GLU A 55 6.70 -14.63 -16.79
CA GLU A 55 7.17 -13.34 -17.30
C GLU A 55 6.43 -12.16 -16.69
N VAL A 56 5.10 -12.26 -16.55
CA VAL A 56 4.28 -11.26 -15.83
C VAL A 56 4.73 -11.15 -14.38
N LEU A 57 4.94 -12.28 -13.69
CA LEU A 57 5.44 -12.27 -12.32
C LEU A 57 6.84 -11.67 -12.21
N LEU A 58 7.76 -11.98 -13.12
CA LEU A 58 9.08 -11.37 -13.17
C LEU A 58 9.01 -9.87 -13.46
N ALA A 59 8.12 -9.43 -14.34
CA ALA A 59 7.90 -8.02 -14.62
C ALA A 59 7.33 -7.29 -13.40
N MET A 60 6.39 -7.90 -12.68
CA MET A 60 5.87 -7.39 -11.41
C MET A 60 6.96 -7.34 -10.34
N GLN A 61 7.77 -8.38 -10.19
CA GLN A 61 8.91 -8.41 -9.26
C GLN A 61 9.94 -7.33 -9.59
N ARG A 62 10.28 -7.13 -10.86
CA ARG A 62 11.16 -6.04 -11.32
C ARG A 62 10.56 -4.67 -11.01
N SER A 63 9.26 -4.50 -11.28
CA SER A 63 8.54 -3.26 -10.97
C SER A 63 8.57 -2.95 -9.48
N VAL A 64 8.24 -3.92 -8.62
CA VAL A 64 8.31 -3.80 -7.16
C VAL A 64 9.74 -3.54 -6.68
N ALA A 65 10.74 -4.27 -7.20
CA ALA A 65 12.14 -4.07 -6.83
C ALA A 65 12.68 -2.70 -7.26
N SER A 66 12.15 -2.15 -8.37
CA SER A 66 12.48 -0.81 -8.84
C SER A 66 11.67 0.30 -8.17
N TYR A 67 10.56 -0.05 -7.51
CA TYR A 67 9.68 0.89 -6.83
C TYR A 67 10.36 1.43 -5.57
N LYS A 68 10.91 2.64 -5.68
CA LYS A 68 11.33 3.44 -4.54
C LYS A 68 10.18 4.38 -4.18
N HIS A 69 9.39 3.99 -3.19
CA HIS A 69 8.36 4.88 -2.66
C HIS A 69 8.99 6.22 -2.26
N ARG A 70 8.41 7.31 -2.74
CA ARG A 70 8.80 8.67 -2.40
C ARG A 70 7.60 9.34 -1.75
N ALA A 71 7.64 9.43 -0.42
CA ALA A 71 6.65 10.16 0.33
C ALA A 71 6.68 11.64 -0.08
N VAL A 72 5.53 12.18 -0.45
CA VAL A 72 5.33 13.59 -0.80
C VAL A 72 4.86 14.34 0.43
N GLU A 73 5.69 15.27 0.88
CA GLU A 73 5.34 16.18 1.98
C GLU A 73 4.79 17.49 1.42
N VAL A 74 3.64 17.94 1.94
CA VAL A 74 3.08 19.25 1.59
C VAL A 74 3.98 20.35 2.18
N PRO A 75 4.39 21.37 1.40
CA PRO A 75 5.24 22.45 1.91
C PRO A 75 4.63 23.20 3.11
N PRO A 76 5.45 23.74 4.02
CA PRO A 76 4.98 24.63 5.09
C PRO A 76 4.11 25.78 4.58
N GLY A 77 3.13 26.18 5.40
CA GLY A 77 2.16 27.24 5.06
C GLY A 77 1.11 26.84 4.02
N LYS A 78 1.03 25.56 3.63
CA LYS A 78 -0.06 25.01 2.82
C LYS A 78 -0.79 23.92 3.59
N ASP A 79 -2.11 23.90 3.43
CA ASP A 79 -2.97 22.88 4.05
C ASP A 79 -2.50 21.47 3.67
N GLN A 80 -2.26 20.64 4.67
CA GLN A 80 -1.93 19.23 4.57
C GLN A 80 -3.17 18.36 4.35
N VAL A 81 -4.35 18.81 4.77
CA VAL A 81 -5.61 18.09 4.60
C VAL A 81 -6.60 18.88 3.75
N ARG A 82 -7.58 18.19 3.19
CA ARG A 82 -8.74 18.80 2.53
C ARG A 82 -9.98 17.98 2.80
N TYR A 83 -11.14 18.62 2.78
CA TYR A 83 -12.39 17.88 2.79
C TYR A 83 -12.63 17.22 1.43
N SER A 84 -13.18 16.00 1.44
CA SER A 84 -13.56 15.25 0.25
C SER A 84 -15.05 14.95 0.31
N GLU A 85 -15.86 15.69 -0.44
CA GLU A 85 -17.31 15.50 -0.50
C GLU A 85 -17.70 14.08 -0.95
N GLN A 86 -16.89 13.46 -1.82
CA GLN A 86 -17.14 12.11 -2.33
C GLN A 86 -17.13 11.02 -1.25
N CYS A 87 -16.31 11.21 -0.22
CA CYS A 87 -16.13 10.25 0.87
C CYS A 87 -16.67 10.79 2.21
N ASP A 88 -17.22 12.00 2.19
CA ASP A 88 -17.70 12.76 3.35
C ASP A 88 -16.72 12.76 4.53
N GLN A 89 -15.44 13.02 4.23
CA GLN A 89 -14.37 13.01 5.23
C GLN A 89 -13.22 13.93 4.84
N TRP A 90 -12.39 14.26 5.83
CA TRP A 90 -11.08 14.84 5.60
C TRP A 90 -10.11 13.80 5.05
N VAL A 91 -9.28 14.23 4.10
CA VAL A 91 -8.27 13.39 3.45
C VAL A 91 -6.91 14.10 3.40
N PRO A 92 -5.80 13.37 3.52
CA PRO A 92 -4.46 13.93 3.35
C PRO A 92 -4.23 14.39 1.90
N ARG A 93 -3.43 15.44 1.73
CA ARG A 93 -2.96 15.93 0.43
C ARG A 93 -1.57 15.42 0.06
N GLY A 94 -0.88 14.77 0.99
CA GLY A 94 0.42 14.15 0.81
C GLY A 94 0.58 12.93 1.72
N ASP A 95 1.76 12.32 1.65
CA ASP A 95 2.13 11.11 2.38
C ASP A 95 2.70 11.39 3.78
N VAL A 96 2.95 12.67 4.09
CA VAL A 96 3.43 13.15 5.40
C VAL A 96 2.41 14.09 6.00
N LEU A 97 1.97 13.76 7.21
CA LEU A 97 1.15 14.62 8.06
C LEU A 97 2.00 15.08 9.25
N ARG A 98 2.14 16.39 9.41
CA ARG A 98 2.69 17.04 10.60
C ARG A 98 1.52 17.34 11.52
N CYS A 99 1.47 16.64 12.64
CA CYS A 99 0.39 16.74 13.60
C CYS A 99 0.93 17.16 14.98
N VAL A 100 0.16 17.93 15.72
CA VAL A 100 0.35 18.11 17.16
C VAL A 100 -0.63 17.21 17.89
N ILE A 101 -0.18 16.55 18.96
CA ILE A 101 -1.04 15.69 19.77
C ILE A 101 -1.34 16.42 21.07
N HIS A 102 -2.61 16.74 21.27
CA HIS A 102 -3.13 17.32 22.49
C HIS A 102 -3.96 16.30 23.25
N HIS A 103 -4.40 16.67 24.46
CA HIS A 103 -5.38 15.92 25.22
C HIS A 103 -6.52 16.84 25.63
N GLU A 104 -7.75 16.38 25.44
CA GLU A 104 -8.92 17.02 26.02
C GLU A 104 -9.07 16.68 27.50
N SER A 105 -9.94 17.45 28.16
CA SER A 105 -10.48 17.14 29.50
C SER A 105 -11.04 15.71 29.52
N GLY A 106 -10.27 14.76 30.06
CA GLY A 106 -10.62 13.33 30.04
C GLY A 106 -9.60 12.39 29.38
N ARG A 107 -8.39 12.86 29.05
CA ARG A 107 -7.27 12.04 28.53
C ARG A 107 -7.50 11.41 27.16
N ARG A 108 -8.44 11.93 26.37
CA ARG A 108 -8.59 11.51 24.96
C ARG A 108 -7.64 12.32 24.09
N PRO A 109 -6.87 11.68 23.19
CA PRO A 109 -6.01 12.40 22.28
C PRO A 109 -6.84 13.17 21.27
N VAL A 110 -6.43 14.40 21.02
CA VAL A 110 -6.92 15.24 19.91
C VAL A 110 -5.73 15.52 19.02
N ILE A 111 -5.92 15.35 17.71
CA ILE A 111 -4.87 15.50 16.73
C ILE A 111 -5.09 16.83 16.02
N GLU A 112 -4.15 17.76 16.14
CA GLU A 112 -4.22 19.04 15.44
C GLU A 112 -3.42 18.98 14.14
N ILE A 113 -4.04 19.39 13.03
CA ILE A 113 -3.42 19.52 11.70
C ILE A 113 -4.02 20.76 11.04
N ASP A 114 -3.18 21.64 10.50
CA ASP A 114 -3.60 22.88 9.81
C ASP A 114 -4.53 23.77 10.68
N ASP A 115 -4.15 23.98 11.94
CA ASP A 115 -4.92 24.73 12.95
C ASP A 115 -6.35 24.16 13.18
N ARG A 116 -6.57 22.88 12.89
CA ARG A 116 -7.83 22.17 13.08
C ARG A 116 -7.63 20.96 13.97
N GLU A 117 -8.51 20.81 14.94
CA GLU A 117 -8.58 19.65 15.82
C GLU A 117 -9.39 18.52 15.17
N PHE A 118 -8.85 17.31 15.25
CA PHE A 118 -9.48 16.07 14.84
C PHE A 118 -9.62 15.14 16.03
N THR A 119 -10.82 14.59 16.21
CA THR A 119 -11.01 13.46 17.12
C THR A 119 -10.25 12.24 16.62
N LEU A 120 -9.99 11.28 17.51
CA LEU A 120 -9.38 10.01 17.12
C LEU A 120 -10.19 9.27 16.04
N GLU A 121 -11.52 9.43 16.03
CA GLU A 121 -12.40 8.81 15.04
C GLU A 121 -12.27 9.46 13.65
N GLU A 122 -12.23 10.80 13.59
CA GLU A 122 -12.02 11.53 12.33
C GLU A 122 -10.62 11.29 11.78
N PHE A 123 -9.60 11.33 12.64
CA PHE A 123 -8.23 11.02 12.25
C PHE A 123 -8.11 9.56 11.79
N GLY A 124 -8.75 8.62 12.49
CA GLY A 124 -8.82 7.21 12.10
C GLY A 124 -9.46 7.02 10.71
N SER A 125 -10.57 7.72 10.46
CA SER A 125 -11.23 7.75 9.15
C SER A 125 -10.31 8.30 8.06
N MET A 126 -9.54 9.35 8.36
CA MET A 126 -8.54 9.92 7.45
C MET A 126 -7.45 8.90 7.08
N LEU A 127 -6.97 8.09 8.02
CA LEU A 127 -5.96 7.05 7.77
C LEU A 127 -6.43 5.96 6.79
N THR A 128 -7.74 5.75 6.64
CA THR A 128 -8.28 4.75 5.70
C THR A 128 -7.97 5.08 4.24
N THR A 129 -7.59 6.32 3.93
CA THR A 129 -7.07 6.73 2.61
C THR A 129 -5.81 5.95 2.21
N PHE A 130 -5.07 5.42 3.19
CA PHE A 130 -3.87 4.60 3.00
C PHE A 130 -4.13 3.10 3.29
N SER A 131 -5.37 2.63 3.15
CA SER A 131 -5.71 1.21 3.36
C SER A 131 -4.79 0.28 2.54
N GLY A 132 -4.13 -0.66 3.22
CA GLY A 132 -3.17 -1.59 2.61
C GLY A 132 -1.70 -1.11 2.64
N TRP A 133 -1.43 0.09 3.14
CA TRP A 133 -0.08 0.64 3.32
C TRP A 133 0.40 0.50 4.76
N GLY A 134 1.72 0.61 4.96
CA GLY A 134 2.32 0.70 6.29
C GLY A 134 2.49 2.15 6.74
N MET A 135 2.37 2.41 8.05
CA MET A 135 2.60 3.73 8.66
C MET A 135 3.78 3.69 9.61
N ARG A 136 4.61 4.74 9.59
CA ARG A 136 5.71 4.96 10.55
C ARG A 136 5.49 6.28 11.26
N ILE A 137 5.42 6.24 12.59
CA ILE A 137 5.22 7.44 13.43
C ILE A 137 6.56 7.86 14.03
N VAL A 138 6.86 9.16 14.00
CA VAL A 138 8.05 9.75 14.62
C VAL A 138 7.59 10.89 15.52
N PHE A 139 7.92 10.83 16.80
CA PHE A 139 7.64 11.89 17.75
C PHE A 139 8.78 12.92 17.74
N VAL A 140 8.42 14.19 17.64
CA VAL A 140 9.34 15.34 17.69
C VAL A 140 8.73 16.40 18.60
N PRO A 141 9.53 17.35 19.14
CA PRO A 141 8.96 18.57 19.70
C PRO A 141 8.04 19.26 18.69
N ASP A 142 6.95 19.86 19.17
CA ASP A 142 6.00 20.65 18.36
C ASP A 142 6.71 21.74 17.53
N THR A 143 7.76 22.35 18.10
CA THR A 143 8.64 23.34 17.46
C THR A 143 9.48 22.80 16.29
N ASP A 144 9.55 21.47 16.11
CA ASP A 144 10.38 20.80 15.11
C ASP A 144 9.57 20.09 14.01
N LEU A 145 8.24 20.27 13.97
CA LEU A 145 7.37 19.58 13.01
C LEU A 145 7.74 19.80 11.53
N GLU A 146 8.27 20.98 11.17
CA GLU A 146 8.68 21.27 9.79
C GLU A 146 10.07 20.73 9.43
N LYS A 147 10.81 20.21 10.42
CA LYS A 147 12.15 19.68 10.23
C LYS A 147 12.07 18.19 9.99
N ARG A 148 12.88 17.69 9.06
CA ARG A 148 13.08 16.25 8.90
C ARG A 148 13.87 15.73 10.09
N PRO A 149 13.29 14.88 10.96
CA PRO A 149 14.00 14.39 12.12
C PRO A 149 15.11 13.42 11.72
N VAL A 150 16.21 13.47 12.44
CA VAL A 150 17.25 12.44 12.34
C VAL A 150 16.80 11.23 13.15
N ILE A 151 16.57 10.10 12.48
CA ILE A 151 16.14 8.87 13.14
C ILE A 151 17.35 7.99 13.43
N VAL A 152 17.55 7.65 14.71
CA VAL A 152 18.60 6.73 15.15
C VAL A 152 17.99 5.36 15.44
N VAL A 153 18.52 4.32 14.81
CA VAL A 153 18.12 2.92 15.07
C VAL A 153 18.99 2.36 16.17
N LYS A 154 18.42 2.27 17.37
CA LYS A 154 19.02 1.63 18.54
C LYS A 154 17.89 1.17 19.46
N ASP A 155 18.13 0.14 20.26
CA ASP A 155 17.23 -0.11 21.38
C ASP A 155 17.26 1.10 22.31
N PRO A 156 16.09 1.62 22.72
CA PRO A 156 16.05 2.55 23.84
C PRO A 156 16.60 1.78 25.04
N LYS A 157 17.76 2.20 25.56
CA LYS A 157 18.36 1.61 26.77
C LYS A 157 17.32 1.56 27.88
N ASP A 158 17.35 0.49 28.69
CA ASP A 158 16.66 0.40 29.99
C ASP A 158 16.69 1.73 30.77
#